data_AF-A0A915MDJ4-F1
#
_entry.id   AF-A0A915MDJ4-F1
#
_cell.length_a   1.000
_cell.length_b   1.000
_cell.length_c   1.000
_cell.angle_alpha   90.00
_cell.angle_beta   90.00
_cell.angle_gamma   90.00
#
_symmetry.space_group_name_H-M   'P 1'
#
loop_
_entity.id
_entity.type
_entity.pdbx_description
1 polymer ?
#
loop_
_entity_poly.entity_id
_entity_poly.type
_entity_poly.pdbx_seq_one_letter_code
_entity_poly.pdbx_strand_id
1 'polypeptide(L)'
;MGVCQSTEVIKALNVSNRIDKQLQVDPKELVQKLLLLGPAESGKSTCVKQMQSMLELLEAKSDLCLEFEDKNMMNYANSIQKHIDNGLEFAPFNTQIKEAIQKLWQDPTIRIAYEKRADYHIHDSALYYFENIERIAEKDYRPTNQDILHTRVPTTGVVKLFFTLNGIDFK
;
A
#
# COMPACT_ATOMS: atom_id res chain seq x y z
N MET A 1 -49.92 -27.78 20.99
CA MET A 1 -48.72 -27.73 20.15
C MET A 1 -47.60 -27.10 20.97
N GLY A 2 -46.66 -27.93 21.44
CA GLY A 2 -45.66 -27.55 22.44
C GLY A 2 -44.53 -26.74 21.85
N VAL A 3 -44.24 -25.58 22.44
CA VAL A 3 -43.05 -24.77 22.14
C VAL A 3 -41.95 -25.20 23.11
N CYS A 4 -41.27 -26.30 22.78
CA CYS A 4 -39.99 -26.65 23.40
C CYS A 4 -38.90 -25.86 22.68
N GLN A 5 -38.64 -24.62 23.10
CA GLN A 5 -37.39 -23.98 22.75
C GLN A 5 -36.35 -24.40 23.80
N SER A 6 -35.32 -25.12 23.36
CA SER A 6 -34.22 -25.53 24.22
C SER A 6 -33.60 -24.31 24.88
N THR A 7 -33.10 -24.46 26.10
CA THR A 7 -32.45 -23.40 26.89
C THR A 7 -31.29 -22.73 26.12
N GLU A 8 -30.73 -23.43 25.15
CA GLU A 8 -29.71 -22.96 24.21
C GLU A 8 -30.22 -21.88 23.25
N VAL A 9 -31.45 -22.01 22.73
CA VAL A 9 -32.08 -21.02 21.83
C VAL A 9 -32.30 -19.70 22.58
N ILE A 10 -32.75 -19.77 23.83
CA ILE A 10 -32.95 -18.59 24.68
C ILE A 10 -31.60 -17.91 24.98
N LYS A 11 -30.54 -18.68 25.24
CA LYS A 11 -29.18 -18.14 25.41
C LYS A 11 -28.67 -17.47 24.13
N ALA A 12 -28.84 -18.09 22.98
CA ALA A 12 -28.45 -17.52 21.69
C ALA A 12 -29.20 -16.21 21.40
N LEU A 13 -30.50 -16.14 21.70
CA LEU A 13 -31.30 -14.93 21.55
C LEU A 13 -30.77 -13.79 22.42
N ASN A 14 -30.41 -14.09 23.67
CA ASN A 14 -29.87 -13.10 24.60
C ASN A 14 -28.48 -12.60 24.17
N VAL A 15 -27.65 -13.47 23.57
CA VAL A 15 -26.37 -13.07 22.99
C VAL A 15 -26.60 -12.19 21.76
N SER A 16 -27.49 -12.59 20.84
CA SER A 16 -27.85 -11.79 19.65
C SER A 16 -28.31 -10.39 20.04
N ASN A 17 -29.25 -10.29 20.99
CA ASN A 17 -29.76 -9.01 21.47
C ASN A 17 -28.69 -8.13 22.13
N ARG A 18 -27.65 -8.73 22.74
CA ARG A 18 -26.52 -7.97 23.30
C ARG A 18 -25.59 -7.47 22.21
N ILE A 19 -25.31 -8.28 21.20
CA ILE A 19 -24.52 -7.89 20.02
C ILE A 19 -25.24 -6.77 19.27
N ASP A 20 -26.55 -6.88 19.03
CA ASP A 20 -27.34 -5.85 18.33
C ASP A 20 -27.35 -4.53 19.10
N LYS A 21 -27.39 -4.57 20.43
CA LYS A 21 -27.26 -3.37 21.28
C LYS A 21 -25.86 -2.78 21.22
N GLN A 22 -24.81 -3.60 21.17
CA GLN A 22 -23.44 -3.12 21.01
C GLN A 22 -23.23 -2.46 19.64
N LEU A 23 -23.75 -3.06 18.56
CA LEU A 23 -23.72 -2.48 17.20
C LEU A 23 -24.47 -1.14 17.07
N GLN A 24 -25.43 -0.86 17.95
CA GLN A 24 -26.13 0.43 18.01
C GLN A 24 -25.40 1.48 18.85
N VAL A 25 -24.59 1.05 19.82
CA VAL A 25 -23.85 1.94 20.74
C VAL A 25 -22.45 2.25 20.21
N ASP A 26 -21.87 1.37 19.42
CA ASP A 26 -20.66 1.68 18.67
C ASP A 26 -20.97 2.88 17.76
N PRO A 27 -20.32 4.05 17.96
CA PRO A 27 -20.42 5.10 16.97
C PRO A 27 -20.03 4.45 15.65
N LYS A 28 -20.85 4.61 14.61
CA LYS A 28 -20.38 4.40 13.25
C LYS A 28 -19.19 5.34 13.12
N GLU A 29 -17.99 4.83 13.38
CA GLU A 29 -16.77 5.46 12.94
C GLU A 29 -17.06 5.76 11.48
N LEU A 30 -17.04 7.04 11.13
CA LEU A 30 -17.36 7.48 9.78
C LEU A 30 -16.19 7.01 8.93
N VAL A 31 -16.15 5.72 8.63
CA VAL A 31 -15.18 5.11 7.74
C VAL A 31 -15.56 5.64 6.37
N GLN A 32 -14.95 6.77 6.03
CA GLN A 32 -15.03 7.35 4.71
C GLN A 32 -14.32 6.39 3.77
N LYS A 33 -15.10 5.49 3.17
CA LYS A 33 -14.62 4.58 2.13
C LYS A 33 -14.46 5.37 0.84
N LEU A 34 -13.27 5.92 0.64
CA LEU A 34 -12.89 6.59 -0.58
C LEU A 34 -12.66 5.55 -1.68
N LEU A 35 -13.53 5.57 -2.70
CA LEU A 35 -13.37 4.77 -3.91
C LEU A 35 -12.58 5.58 -4.93
N LEU A 36 -11.34 5.19 -5.18
CA LEU A 36 -10.51 5.82 -6.20
C LEU A 36 -10.93 5.33 -7.59
N LEU A 37 -11.83 6.08 -8.22
CA LEU A 37 -12.24 5.83 -9.59
C LEU A 37 -11.21 6.39 -10.57
N GLY A 38 -10.87 5.58 -11.55
CA GLY A 38 -10.14 5.95 -12.76
C GLY A 38 -9.89 4.67 -13.55
N PRO A 39 -9.40 4.78 -14.80
CA PRO A 39 -9.16 3.62 -15.65
C PRO A 39 -8.37 2.55 -14.90
N ALA A 40 -8.68 1.28 -15.16
CA ALA A 40 -8.17 0.09 -14.44
C ALA A 40 -6.62 -0.02 -14.41
N GLU A 41 -5.92 0.87 -15.12
CA GLU A 41 -4.47 0.85 -15.36
C GLU A 41 -3.76 2.15 -14.92
N SER A 42 -4.46 3.04 -14.22
CA SER A 42 -3.90 4.36 -13.82
C SER A 42 -2.91 4.33 -12.65
N GLY A 43 -2.52 3.14 -12.15
CA GLY A 43 -1.46 3.00 -11.14
C GLY A 43 -1.77 3.60 -9.76
N LYS A 44 -3.02 4.01 -9.49
CA LYS A 44 -3.41 4.67 -8.22
C LYS A 44 -3.06 3.83 -6.98
N SER A 45 -3.27 2.51 -7.02
CA SER A 45 -2.89 1.60 -5.94
C SER A 45 -1.40 1.28 -5.89
N THR A 46 -0.67 1.56 -6.97
CA THR A 46 0.75 1.27 -7.10
C THR A 46 1.58 2.30 -6.36
N CYS A 47 1.36 3.60 -6.59
CA CYS A 47 2.11 4.67 -5.92
C CYS A 47 2.06 4.54 -4.38
N VAL A 48 0.89 4.17 -3.84
CA VAL A 48 0.65 3.96 -2.41
C VAL A 48 1.50 2.84 -1.83
N LYS A 49 1.49 1.67 -2.50
CA LYS A 49 2.30 0.52 -2.08
C LYS A 49 3.79 0.80 -2.12
N GLN A 50 4.23 1.77 -2.94
CA GLN A 50 5.64 2.16 -3.01
C GLN A 50 6.02 3.19 -1.94
N MET A 51 5.08 4.06 -1.51
CA MET A 51 5.29 4.88 -0.31
C MET A 51 5.46 4.01 0.93
N GLN A 52 4.72 2.91 1.02
CA GLN A 52 4.88 1.90 2.08
C GLN A 52 6.29 1.30 2.05
N SER A 53 6.86 1.02 0.88
CA SER A 53 8.25 0.52 0.80
C SER A 53 9.31 1.50 1.30
N MET A 54 9.06 2.82 1.27
CA MET A 54 9.96 3.78 1.92
C MET A 54 9.82 3.72 3.46
N LEU A 55 8.62 3.48 3.99
CA LEU A 55 8.44 3.26 5.43
C LEU A 55 9.08 1.95 5.89
N GLU A 56 8.92 0.86 5.14
CA GLU A 56 9.58 -0.43 5.39
C GLU A 56 11.11 -0.26 5.45
N LEU A 57 11.68 0.58 4.58
CA LEU A 57 13.11 0.93 4.62
C LEU A 57 13.51 1.72 5.86
N LEU A 58 12.64 2.61 6.34
CA LEU A 58 12.87 3.38 7.56
C LEU A 58 12.82 2.49 8.82
N GLU A 59 11.92 1.51 8.83
CA GLU A 59 11.85 0.47 9.86
C GLU A 59 13.11 -0.40 9.83
N ALA A 60 13.50 -0.89 8.64
CA ALA A 60 14.73 -1.68 8.46
C ALA A 60 15.96 -0.91 8.95
N LYS A 61 16.03 0.39 8.65
CA LYS A 61 17.09 1.29 9.13
C LYS A 61 17.13 1.36 10.66
N SER A 62 15.97 1.44 11.32
CA SER A 62 15.88 1.43 12.79
C SER A 62 16.38 0.10 13.38
N ASP A 63 15.97 -1.02 12.80
CA ASP A 63 16.35 -2.36 13.25
C ASP A 63 17.85 -2.63 13.05
N LEU A 64 18.45 -2.04 12.02
CA LEU A 64 19.89 -2.11 11.74
C LEU A 64 20.71 -1.11 12.58
N CYS A 65 20.07 -0.33 13.44
CA CYS A 65 20.68 0.73 14.26
C CYS A 65 21.52 1.71 13.42
N LEU A 66 21.11 1.97 12.17
CA LEU A 66 21.79 2.95 11.33
C LEU A 66 21.28 4.34 11.72
N GLU A 67 22.16 5.33 11.81
CA GLU A 67 21.76 6.71 12.05
C GLU A 67 21.86 7.54 10.77
N PHE A 68 21.01 8.55 10.65
CA PHE A 68 21.16 9.53 9.57
C PHE A 68 22.26 10.50 9.96
N GLU A 69 23.14 10.81 9.00
CA GLU A 69 24.15 11.85 9.19
C GLU A 69 23.48 13.25 9.28
N ASP A 70 22.46 13.48 8.46
CA ASP A 70 21.70 14.73 8.45
C ASP A 70 20.41 14.62 9.29
N LYS A 71 20.28 15.49 10.29
CA LYS A 71 19.10 15.61 11.14
C LYS A 71 17.84 15.97 10.35
N ASN A 72 17.97 16.60 9.18
CA ASN A 72 16.84 16.92 8.31
C ASN A 72 16.18 15.66 7.71
N MET A 73 16.90 14.54 7.61
CA MET A 73 16.34 13.29 7.08
C MET A 73 15.19 12.76 7.95
N MET A 74 15.27 12.96 9.27
CA MET A 74 14.16 12.64 10.16
C MET A 74 12.92 13.48 9.88
N ASN A 75 13.08 14.74 9.44
CA ASN A 75 11.94 15.58 9.07
C ASN A 75 11.25 15.04 7.81
N TYR A 76 12.02 14.58 6.82
CA TYR A 76 11.48 13.95 5.61
C TYR A 76 10.76 12.63 5.94
N ALA A 77 11.37 11.76 6.75
CA ALA A 77 10.76 10.53 7.22
C ALA A 77 9.42 10.79 7.93
N ASN A 78 9.42 11.74 8.87
CA ASN A 78 8.22 12.14 9.60
C ASN A 78 7.15 12.74 8.68
N SER A 79 7.53 13.42 7.60
CA SER A 79 6.58 13.99 6.64
C SER A 79 5.84 12.89 5.86
N ILE A 80 6.55 11.82 5.47
CA ILE A 80 5.97 10.66 4.79
C ILE A 80 5.06 9.90 5.75
N GLN A 81 5.52 9.66 6.99
CA GLN A 81 4.71 8.99 8.01
C GLN A 81 3.41 9.75 8.27
N LYS A 82 3.49 11.07 8.53
CA LYS A 82 2.30 11.91 8.74
C LYS A 82 1.37 11.93 7.53
N HIS A 83 1.90 11.84 6.31
CA HIS A 83 1.07 11.81 5.11
C HIS A 83 0.20 10.55 5.08
N ILE A 84 0.80 9.41 5.45
CA ILE A 84 0.10 8.12 5.53
C ILE A 84 -0.85 8.09 6.73
N ASP A 85 -0.43 8.57 7.90
CA ASP A 85 -1.28 8.63 9.10
C ASP A 85 -2.54 9.49 8.88
N ASN A 86 -2.45 10.51 8.02
CA ASN A 86 -3.58 11.37 7.65
C ASN A 86 -4.52 10.73 6.60
N GLY A 87 -4.30 9.48 6.20
CA GLY A 87 -5.12 8.82 5.18
C GLY A 87 -4.90 9.37 3.75
N LEU A 88 -3.76 10.04 3.52
CA LEU A 88 -3.41 10.63 2.22
C LEU A 88 -2.53 9.70 1.38
N GLU A 89 -2.36 8.44 1.75
CA GLU A 89 -1.51 7.49 1.05
C GLU A 89 -1.92 7.31 -0.42
N PHE A 90 -3.18 7.57 -0.75
CA PHE A 90 -3.74 7.55 -2.11
C PHE A 90 -3.87 8.92 -2.79
N ALA A 91 -3.49 10.00 -2.11
CA ALA A 91 -3.51 11.33 -2.69
C ALA A 91 -2.44 11.44 -3.80
N PRO A 92 -2.64 12.33 -4.80
CA PRO A 92 -1.58 12.67 -5.73
C PRO A 92 -0.32 13.10 -4.97
N PHE A 93 0.86 12.69 -5.46
CA PHE A 93 2.11 13.14 -4.88
C PHE A 93 2.15 14.67 -4.85
N ASN A 94 2.30 15.21 -3.65
CA ASN A 94 2.63 16.62 -3.51
C ASN A 94 4.15 16.81 -3.66
N THR A 95 4.58 18.03 -3.96
CA THR A 95 6.00 18.35 -4.14
C THR A 95 6.85 17.99 -2.91
N GLN A 96 6.28 18.16 -1.71
CA GLN A 96 6.96 17.87 -0.45
C GLN A 96 7.30 16.38 -0.30
N ILE A 97 6.37 15.49 -0.62
CA ILE A 97 6.56 14.03 -0.53
C ILE A 97 7.49 13.55 -1.63
N LYS A 98 7.38 14.11 -2.84
CA LYS A 98 8.35 13.85 -3.92
C LYS A 98 9.77 14.15 -3.44
N GLU A 99 10.00 15.36 -2.90
CA GLU A 99 11.31 15.78 -2.39
C GLU A 99 11.78 14.89 -1.24
N ALA A 100 10.88 14.55 -0.30
CA ALA A 100 11.21 13.69 0.84
C ALA A 100 11.70 12.31 0.38
N ILE A 101 10.96 11.64 -0.52
CA ILE A 101 11.33 10.33 -1.06
C ILE A 101 12.66 10.43 -1.81
N GLN A 102 12.84 11.46 -2.63
CA GLN A 102 14.06 11.66 -3.40
C GLN A 102 15.28 11.87 -2.49
N LYS A 103 15.15 12.68 -1.44
CA LYS A 103 16.23 12.94 -0.47
C LYS A 103 16.57 11.71 0.36
N LEU A 104 15.56 11.00 0.86
CA LEU A 104 15.76 9.76 1.61
C LEU A 104 16.41 8.68 0.74
N TRP A 105 16.03 8.55 -0.52
CA TRP A 105 16.63 7.54 -1.41
C TRP A 105 18.09 7.83 -1.80
N GLN A 106 18.49 9.11 -1.80
CA GLN A 106 19.88 9.51 -2.02
C GLN A 106 20.78 9.28 -0.80
N ASP A 107 20.18 9.09 0.37
CA ASP A 107 20.91 8.93 1.61
C ASP A 107 21.58 7.54 1.70
N PRO A 108 22.88 7.46 2.05
CA PRO A 108 23.61 6.20 2.15
C PRO A 108 22.99 5.22 3.15
N THR A 109 22.42 5.71 4.25
CA THR A 109 21.83 4.88 5.29
C THR A 109 20.60 4.12 4.77
N ILE A 110 19.77 4.77 3.93
CA ILE A 110 18.65 4.09 3.26
C ILE A 110 19.15 3.08 2.21
N ARG A 111 20.21 3.41 1.48
CA ARG A 111 20.81 2.49 0.50
C ARG A 111 21.34 1.22 1.16
N ILE A 112 22.02 1.34 2.29
CA ILE A 112 22.51 0.21 3.08
C ILE A 112 21.33 -0.63 3.61
N ALA A 113 20.26 0.01 4.09
CA ALA A 113 19.04 -0.72 4.49
C ALA A 113 18.41 -1.49 3.31
N TYR A 114 18.41 -0.90 2.11
CA TYR A 114 17.90 -1.55 0.90
C TYR A 114 18.73 -2.75 0.44
N GLU A 115 20.04 -2.79 0.73
CA GLU A 115 20.85 -3.99 0.45
C GLU A 115 20.36 -5.21 1.23
N LYS A 116 19.78 -5.00 2.42
CA LYS A 116 19.17 -6.04 3.26
C LYS A 116 17.66 -6.22 3.02
N ARG A 117 17.12 -5.67 1.93
CA ARG A 117 15.67 -5.70 1.61
C ARG A 117 15.02 -7.07 1.69
N ALA A 118 15.77 -8.15 1.43
CA ALA A 118 15.28 -9.53 1.49
C ALA A 118 14.76 -9.92 2.89
N ASP A 119 15.35 -9.35 3.94
CA ASP A 119 15.01 -9.64 5.34
C ASP A 119 13.78 -8.85 5.82
N TYR A 120 13.42 -7.77 5.11
CA TYR A 120 12.40 -6.79 5.53
C TYR A 120 11.17 -6.77 4.61
N HIS A 121 11.01 -7.78 3.75
CA HIS A 121 9.86 -7.92 2.83
C HIS A 121 9.61 -6.71 1.91
N ILE A 122 10.63 -5.89 1.67
CA ILE A 122 10.52 -4.74 0.78
C ILE A 122 10.27 -5.22 -0.64
N HIS A 123 9.36 -4.55 -1.34
CA HIS A 123 8.95 -4.94 -2.67
C HIS A 123 10.10 -4.85 -3.70
N ASP A 124 10.25 -5.87 -4.55
CA ASP A 124 11.33 -5.91 -5.56
C ASP A 124 11.30 -4.74 -6.54
N SER A 125 10.10 -4.21 -6.84
CA SER A 125 9.97 -3.05 -7.74
C SER A 125 10.26 -1.71 -7.07
N ALA A 126 10.51 -1.65 -5.76
CA ALA A 126 10.73 -0.40 -5.03
C ALA A 126 11.87 0.43 -5.63
N LEU A 127 12.97 -0.23 -6.04
CA LEU A 127 14.10 0.43 -6.72
C LEU A 127 13.66 1.20 -7.97
N TYR A 128 12.89 0.54 -8.84
CA TYR A 128 12.39 1.15 -10.07
C TYR A 128 11.58 2.42 -9.77
N TYR A 129 10.71 2.37 -8.76
CA TYR A 129 9.89 3.52 -8.39
C TYR A 129 10.70 4.65 -7.78
N PHE A 130 11.66 4.37 -6.90
CA PHE A 130 12.50 5.41 -6.30
C PHE A 130 13.40 6.11 -7.32
N GLU A 131 13.94 5.37 -8.28
CA GLU A 131 14.74 5.96 -9.38
C GLU A 131 13.91 6.81 -10.34
N ASN A 132 12.62 6.49 -10.49
CA ASN A 132 11.71 7.17 -11.42
C ASN A 132 10.72 8.11 -10.71
N ILE A 133 10.91 8.40 -9.42
CA ILE A 133 9.94 9.18 -8.62
C ILE A 133 9.71 10.58 -9.19
N GLU A 134 10.71 11.16 -9.85
CA GLU A 134 10.61 12.48 -10.46
C GLU A 134 9.50 12.55 -11.51
N ARG A 135 9.48 11.59 -12.44
CA ARG A 135 8.46 11.44 -13.47
C ARG A 135 7.13 10.96 -12.90
N ILE A 136 7.17 10.03 -11.94
CA ILE A 136 5.97 9.40 -11.38
C ILE A 136 5.17 10.38 -10.51
N ALA A 137 5.82 11.38 -9.92
CA ALA A 137 5.19 12.43 -9.13
C ALA A 137 4.74 13.66 -9.95
N GLU A 138 4.87 13.65 -11.28
CA GLU A 138 4.38 14.74 -12.14
C GLU A 138 2.85 14.76 -12.21
N LYS A 139 2.28 15.97 -12.34
CA LYS A 139 0.82 16.16 -12.38
C LYS A 139 0.17 15.53 -13.62
N ASP A 140 0.90 15.47 -14.72
CA ASP A 140 0.52 14.92 -16.01
C ASP A 140 1.14 13.55 -16.28
N TYR A 141 1.58 12.86 -15.23
CA TYR A 141 2.17 11.53 -15.31
C TYR A 141 1.34 10.57 -16.16
N ARG A 142 2.01 9.99 -17.17
CA ARG A 142 1.49 8.90 -17.99
C ARG A 142 2.33 7.64 -17.75
N PRO A 143 1.71 6.55 -17.26
CA PRO A 143 2.40 5.28 -17.10
C PRO A 143 2.99 4.77 -18.41
N THR A 144 4.20 4.25 -18.34
CA THR A 144 4.86 3.49 -19.39
C THR A 144 4.53 2.00 -19.25
N ASN A 145 4.82 1.20 -20.28
CA ASN A 145 4.71 -0.26 -20.18
C ASN A 145 5.55 -0.81 -19.02
N GLN A 146 6.71 -0.21 -18.74
CA GLN A 146 7.57 -0.64 -17.64
C GLN A 146 6.92 -0.34 -16.28
N ASP A 147 6.27 0.82 -16.12
CA ASP A 147 5.50 1.13 -14.92
C ASP A 147 4.40 0.10 -14.69
N ILE A 148 3.67 -0.25 -15.76
CA ILE A 148 2.59 -1.24 -15.75
C ILE A 148 3.12 -2.62 -15.32
N LEU A 149 4.23 -3.06 -15.90
CA LEU A 149 4.84 -4.36 -15.57
C LEU A 149 5.34 -4.44 -14.12
N HIS A 150 5.83 -3.33 -13.57
CA HIS A 150 6.24 -3.24 -12.16
C HIS A 150 5.06 -3.06 -11.20
N THR A 151 3.86 -2.73 -11.70
CA THR A 151 2.68 -2.68 -10.86
C THR A 151 2.30 -4.09 -10.40
N ARG A 152 2.36 -4.32 -9.09
CA ARG A 152 1.87 -5.58 -8.51
C ARG A 152 0.35 -5.60 -8.48
N VAL A 153 -0.24 -6.08 -9.55
CA VAL A 153 -1.63 -6.52 -9.59
C VAL A 153 -1.65 -7.99 -9.14
N PRO A 154 -2.29 -8.33 -8.00
CA PRO A 154 -2.42 -9.73 -7.63
C PRO A 154 -3.16 -10.47 -8.74
N THR A 155 -2.62 -11.60 -9.21
CA THR A 155 -3.30 -12.46 -10.18
C THR A 155 -4.56 -13.00 -9.54
N THR A 156 -5.70 -12.39 -9.82
CA THR A 156 -7.01 -12.94 -9.46
C THR A 156 -7.39 -14.00 -10.49
N GLY A 157 -6.89 -15.23 -10.29
CA GLY A 157 -7.24 -16.41 -11.07
C GLY A 157 -6.20 -16.85 -12.11
N VAL A 158 -6.58 -17.82 -12.94
CA VAL A 158 -5.75 -18.35 -14.02
C VAL A 158 -5.95 -17.51 -15.27
N VAL A 159 -4.89 -16.85 -15.73
CA VAL A 159 -4.86 -16.15 -17.02
C VAL A 159 -4.49 -17.15 -18.10
N LYS A 160 -5.42 -17.45 -19.01
CA LYS A 160 -5.14 -18.26 -20.21
C LYS A 160 -4.77 -17.32 -21.37
N LEU A 161 -3.59 -17.51 -21.94
CA LEU A 161 -3.08 -16.75 -23.07
C LEU A 161 -3.16 -17.62 -24.32
N PHE A 162 -3.94 -17.17 -25.30
CA PHE A 162 -4.01 -17.77 -26.63
C PHE A 162 -3.15 -16.94 -27.57
N PHE A 163 -2.16 -17.55 -28.22
CA PHE A 163 -1.32 -16.86 -29.20
C PHE A 163 -0.93 -17.76 -30.36
N THR A 164 -0.70 -17.15 -31.52
CA THR A 164 -0.28 -17.84 -32.74
C THR A 164 1.18 -17.53 -33.03
N LEU A 165 2.03 -18.55 -33.11
CA LEU A 165 3.44 -18.41 -33.51
C LEU A 165 3.67 -19.18 -34.79
N ASN A 166 4.10 -18.50 -35.86
CA ASN A 166 4.35 -19.09 -37.18
C ASN A 166 3.16 -19.90 -37.73
N GLY A 167 1.92 -19.43 -37.49
CA GLY A 167 0.70 -20.11 -37.94
C GLY A 167 0.28 -21.31 -37.08
N ILE A 168 0.96 -21.56 -35.95
CA ILE A 168 0.60 -22.58 -34.97
C ILE A 168 -0.06 -21.89 -33.79
N ASP A 169 -1.32 -22.26 -33.51
CA ASP A 169 -2.08 -21.74 -32.38
C ASP A 169 -1.71 -22.49 -31.09
N PHE A 170 -1.28 -21.74 -30.08
CA PHE A 170 -1.02 -22.21 -28.74
C PHE A 170 -2.20 -21.83 -27.85
N LYS A 171 -2.76 -22.83 -27.14
CA LYS A 171 -3.96 -22.73 -26.31
C LYS A 171 -3.71 -23.18 -24.89
#